data_AF-A0A5Y3C978-F1
#
_entry.id   AF-A0A5Y3C978-F1
#
_cell.length_a   1.000
_cell.length_b   1.000
_cell.length_c   1.000
_cell.angle_alpha   90.00
_cell.angle_beta   90.00
_cell.angle_gamma   90.00
#
_symmetry.space_group_name_H-M   'P 1'
#
loop_
_entity.id
_entity.type
_entity.pdbx_description
1 polymer ?
#
loop_
_entity_poly.entity_id
_entity_poly.type
_entity_poly.pdbx_seq_one_letter_code
_entity_poly.pdbx_strand_id
1 'polypeptide(L)' 'TTWNNAGSWPNTPGYVVTSVWKDAQGENIDGINYAPLQKRVGNQWYTVQGGTV' A
#
# COMPACT_ATOMS: atom_id res chain seq x y z
N THR A 1 14.66 -10.41 -5.04
CA THR A 1 13.93 -11.64 -5.43
C THR A 1 12.78 -11.23 -6.33
N THR A 2 13.03 -11.28 -7.63
CA THR A 2 12.08 -11.00 -8.70
C THR A 2 10.93 -12.01 -8.63
N TRP A 3 9.69 -11.54 -8.74
CA TRP A 3 8.49 -12.19 -8.20
C TRP A 3 7.64 -12.87 -9.29
N ASN A 4 7.19 -14.12 -9.12
CA ASN A 4 6.42 -14.87 -10.15
C ASN A 4 4.94 -15.15 -9.80
N ASN A 5 4.42 -14.72 -8.65
CA ASN A 5 3.06 -15.06 -8.20
C ASN A 5 2.28 -13.83 -7.78
N ALA A 6 1.41 -13.27 -8.63
CA ALA A 6 0.56 -12.13 -8.27
C ALA A 6 -0.24 -12.36 -6.96
N GLY A 7 -0.33 -11.32 -6.09
CA GLY A 7 -1.44 -11.22 -5.13
C GLY A 7 -1.15 -11.17 -3.62
N SER A 8 0.08 -10.97 -3.16
CA SER A 8 0.39 -10.79 -1.71
C SER A 8 1.10 -9.48 -1.43
N TRP A 9 0.56 -8.41 -1.98
CA TRP A 9 0.88 -7.06 -1.53
C TRP A 9 0.32 -6.86 -0.12
N PRO A 10 1.05 -6.21 0.80
CA PRO A 10 0.54 -5.91 2.13
C PRO A 10 -0.83 -5.24 2.02
N ASN A 11 -1.88 -5.92 2.48
CA ASN A 11 -3.24 -5.40 2.52
C ASN A 11 -3.47 -4.60 3.80
N THR A 12 -2.49 -3.79 4.22
CA THR A 12 -2.54 -3.07 5.48
C THR A 12 -3.78 -2.17 5.48
N PRO A 13 -4.79 -2.47 6.31
CA PRO A 13 -6.02 -1.72 6.25
C PRO A 13 -5.77 -0.27 6.64
N GLY A 14 -6.37 0.66 5.89
CA GLY A 14 -6.12 2.09 6.10
C GLY A 14 -4.97 2.68 5.32
N TYR A 15 -4.35 1.93 4.39
CA TYR A 15 -3.31 2.43 3.51
C TYR A 15 -3.70 2.26 2.04
N VAL A 16 -3.30 3.21 1.20
CA VAL A 16 -3.50 3.17 -0.25
C VAL A 16 -2.18 3.09 -0.98
N VAL A 17 -2.17 2.42 -2.13
CA VAL A 17 -1.04 2.43 -3.06
C VAL A 17 -0.90 3.81 -3.66
N THR A 18 0.31 4.37 -3.61
CA THR A 18 0.62 5.69 -4.18
C THR A 18 1.57 5.62 -5.36
N SER A 19 2.45 4.62 -5.41
CA SER A 19 3.25 4.33 -6.59
C SER A 19 3.61 2.86 -6.65
N VAL A 20 3.90 2.41 -7.87
CA VAL A 20 4.51 1.11 -8.17
C VAL A 20 5.81 1.38 -8.91
N TRP A 21 6.84 0.57 -8.66
CA TRP A 21 8.12 0.72 -9.34
C TRP A 21 8.66 -0.62 -9.78
N LYS A 22 9.50 -0.54 -10.80
CA LYS A 22 10.19 -1.65 -11.41
C LYS A 22 11.66 -1.30 -11.54
N ASP A 23 12.52 -2.26 -11.27
CA ASP A 23 13.92 -2.16 -11.63
C ASP A 23 14.13 -2.57 -13.10
N ALA A 24 15.39 -2.63 -13.55
CA ALA A 24 15.71 -2.96 -14.93
C ALA A 24 15.74 -4.48 -15.19
N GLN A 25 15.24 -5.31 -14.27
CA GLN A 25 15.41 -6.75 -14.28
C GLN A 25 14.05 -7.50 -14.24
N GLY A 26 13.95 -8.58 -15.01
CA GLY A 26 12.76 -9.46 -15.04
C GLY A 26 11.50 -8.78 -15.58
N GLU A 27 10.38 -9.50 -15.56
CA GLU A 27 9.12 -9.04 -16.18
C GLU A 27 8.12 -8.42 -15.19
N ASN A 28 8.29 -8.68 -13.89
CA ASN A 28 7.29 -8.39 -12.86
C ASN A 28 7.56 -7.11 -12.07
N ILE A 29 6.57 -6.61 -11.31
CA ILE A 29 6.70 -5.41 -10.47
C ILE A 29 7.60 -5.73 -9.28
N ASP A 30 8.56 -4.84 -9.00
CA ASP A 30 9.56 -5.06 -7.96
C ASP A 30 9.20 -4.43 -6.62
N GLY A 31 8.39 -3.35 -6.63
CA GLY A 31 7.92 -2.76 -5.38
C GLY A 31 6.72 -1.82 -5.49
N ILE A 32 6.12 -1.54 -4.34
CA ILE A 32 4.96 -0.66 -4.18
C ILE A 32 5.17 0.24 -2.96
N ASN A 33 4.82 1.51 -3.11
CA ASN A 33 4.77 2.48 -2.01
C ASN A 33 3.34 2.74 -1.56
N TYR A 34 3.18 3.00 -0.27
CA TYR A 34 1.89 3.20 0.38
C TYR A 34 1.85 4.52 1.16
N ALA A 35 0.65 5.06 1.32
CA ALA A 35 0.39 6.18 2.23
C ALA A 35 -0.85 5.89 3.10
N PRO A 36 -0.91 6.40 4.34
CA PRO A 36 -2.06 6.22 5.20
C PRO A 36 -3.25 7.05 4.69
N LEU A 37 -4.43 6.44 4.67
CA LEU A 37 -5.69 7.16 4.62
C LEU A 37 -5.87 7.88 5.95
N GLN A 38 -6.16 9.19 5.88
CA GLN A 38 -6.35 10.01 7.06
C GLN A 38 -7.74 10.62 7.08
N LYS A 39 -8.33 10.68 8.29
CA LYS A 39 -9.56 11.44 8.55
C LYS A 39 -9.28 12.53 9.58
N ARG A 40 -9.96 13.66 9.45
CA ARG A 40 -9.88 14.77 10.41
C ARG A 40 -11.08 14.73 11.35
N VAL A 41 -10.82 14.78 12.67
CA VAL A 41 -11.85 14.93 13.70
C VAL A 41 -11.48 16.14 14.54
N GLY A 42 -12.32 17.18 14.49
CA GLY A 42 -11.95 18.50 15.01
C GLY A 42 -10.70 19.06 14.32
N ASN A 43 -9.66 19.33 15.10
CA ASN A 43 -8.37 19.87 14.60
C ASN A 43 -7.24 18.84 14.51
N GLN A 44 -7.54 17.55 14.66
CA GLN A 44 -6.55 16.48 14.64
C GLN A 44 -6.79 15.49 13.49
N TRP A 45 -5.70 15.00 12.90
CA TRP A 45 -5.70 13.95 11.89
C TRP A 45 -5.46 12.57 12.51
N TYR A 46 -6.20 11.57 12.02
CA TYR A 46 -6.11 10.18 12.46
C TYR A 46 -5.95 9.28 11.25
N THR A 47 -5.06 8.27 11.35
CA THR A 47 -5.03 7.18 10.36
C THR A 47 -6.31 6.37 10.48
N VAL A 48 -6.96 6.13 9.35
CA VAL A 48 -8.15 5.28 9.27
C VAL A 48 -7.71 3.85 9.52
N GLN A 49 -8.28 3.14 10.50
CA GLN A 49 -8.18 1.69 10.55
C GLN A 49 -9.20 1.11 9.59
N GLY A 50 -8.74 0.33 8.61
CA GLY A 50 -9.62 -0.48 7.76
C GLY A 50 -9.87 -1.85 8.38
N GLY A 51 -10.87 -2.56 7.87
CA GLY A 51 -11.29 -3.88 8.35
C GLY A 51 -12.69 -3.81 8.95
N THR A 52 -13.56 -4.72 8.53
CA THR A 52 -14.82 -4.99 9.23
C THR A 52 -14.50 -5.66 10.56
N VAL A 53 -15.05 -5.13 11.65
CA VAL A 53 -15.06 -5.80 12.96
C VAL A 53 -15.92 -7.05 12.88
#